data_AF-A0AA38W168-F1
#
_entry.id   AF-A0AA38W168-F1
#
_cell.length_a   1.000
_cell.length_b   1.000
_cell.length_c   1.000
_cell.angle_alpha   90.00
_cell.angle_beta   90.00
_cell.angle_gamma   90.00
#
_symmetry.space_group_name_H-M   'P 1'
#
loop_
_entity.id
_entity.type
_entity.pdbx_description
1 polymer ?
#
loop_
_entity_poly.entity_id
_entity_poly.type
_entity_poly.pdbx_seq_one_letter_code
_entity_poly.pdbx_strand_id
1 'polypeptide(L)'
;MGGFYMQYLESLCRRRGWDDPTYDRVRNPDNSWTCLVFVNGREYRTDLAYESDDLAQENAAMRAFMVCRNFSQNGGIATLATAIAVVRDLATTPAAALPPLWSEVMGAD
;
A
#
# COMPACT_ATOMS: atom_id res chain seq x y z
N MET A 1 5.77 18.76 -2.44
CA MET A 1 6.77 18.01 -1.65
C MET A 1 6.40 16.54 -1.76
N GLY A 2 7.30 15.68 -2.21
CA GLY A 2 7.01 14.23 -2.29
C GLY A 2 7.11 13.60 -0.91
N GLY A 3 6.08 12.85 -0.54
CA GLY A 3 5.98 12.12 0.73
C GLY A 3 7.16 11.19 1.00
N PHE A 4 7.43 10.88 2.27
CA PHE A 4 8.53 9.98 2.66
C PHE A 4 8.39 8.62 1.98
N TYR A 5 7.19 8.06 1.93
CA TYR A 5 6.93 6.77 1.31
C TYR A 5 7.02 6.80 -0.21
N MET A 6 6.82 7.95 -0.85
CA MET A 6 6.98 8.08 -2.30
C MET A 6 8.44 7.90 -2.70
N GLN A 7 9.36 8.54 -1.96
CA GLN A 7 10.79 8.41 -2.20
C GLN A 7 11.30 6.98 -1.94
N TYR A 8 10.75 6.31 -0.93
CA TYR A 8 11.06 4.90 -0.66
C TYR A 8 10.56 3.99 -1.79
N LEU A 9 9.36 4.24 -2.31
CA LEU A 9 8.79 3.47 -3.40
C LEU A 9 9.60 3.66 -4.70
N GLU A 10 9.97 4.90 -5.03
CA GLU A 10 10.84 5.22 -6.17
C GLU A 10 12.20 4.53 -6.04
N SER A 11 12.81 4.60 -4.85
CA SER A 11 14.07 3.92 -4.56
C SER A 11 13.97 2.39 -4.71
N LEU A 12 12.82 1.81 -4.35
CA LEU A 12 12.56 0.38 -4.51
C LEU A 12 12.43 0.02 -5.99
N CYS A 13 11.67 0.81 -6.77
CA CYS A 13 11.49 0.59 -8.21
C CYS A 13 12.83 0.64 -8.93
N ARG A 14 13.65 1.66 -8.66
CA ARG A 14 15.00 1.82 -9.21
C ARG A 14 15.92 0.63 -8.89
N ARG A 15 15.92 0.13 -7.66
CA ARG A 15 16.73 -1.03 -7.26
C ARG A 15 16.30 -2.33 -7.93
N ARG A 16 15.04 -2.43 -8.36
CA ARG A 16 14.48 -3.61 -9.03
C ARG A 16 14.46 -3.49 -10.56
N GLY A 17 14.82 -2.33 -11.11
CA GLY A 17 14.68 -2.04 -12.54
C GLY A 17 13.22 -1.97 -12.99
N TRP A 18 12.31 -1.64 -12.09
CA TRP A 18 10.91 -1.37 -12.42
C TRP A 18 10.74 0.08 -12.89
N ASP A 19 9.71 0.32 -13.69
CA ASP A 19 9.30 1.68 -14.05
C ASP A 19 8.94 2.50 -12.81
N ASP A 20 9.09 3.82 -12.93
CA ASP A 20 8.80 4.74 -11.84
C ASP A 20 7.31 4.68 -11.43
N PRO A 21 7.02 4.78 -10.12
CA PRO A 21 5.66 4.68 -9.62
C PRO A 21 4.82 5.86 -10.12
N THR A 22 3.64 5.57 -10.68
CA THR A 22 2.70 6.60 -11.13
C THR A 22 1.61 6.82 -10.10
N TYR A 23 1.24 8.08 -9.88
CA TYR A 23 0.23 8.47 -8.91
C TYR A 23 -0.95 9.14 -9.60
N ASP A 24 -2.15 8.65 -9.36
CA ASP A 24 -3.38 9.27 -9.80
C ASP A 24 -4.25 9.64 -8.59
N ARG A 25 -4.68 10.90 -8.55
CA ARG A 25 -5.42 11.48 -7.42
C ARG A 25 -6.87 11.64 -7.85
N VAL A 26 -7.76 10.89 -7.22
CA VAL A 26 -9.17 10.87 -7.56
C VAL A 26 -9.96 11.55 -6.45
N ARG A 27 -10.63 12.65 -6.80
CA ARG A 27 -11.60 13.31 -5.92
C ARG A 27 -12.94 12.59 -6.02
N ASN A 28 -13.45 12.13 -4.89
CA ASN A 28 -14.72 11.45 -4.80
C ASN A 28 -15.89 12.45 -4.70
N PRO A 29 -17.14 12.01 -4.97
CA PRO A 29 -18.33 12.87 -4.93
C PRO A 29 -18.65 13.46 -3.54
N ASP A 30 -18.24 12.79 -2.48
CA ASP A 30 -18.41 13.17 -1.07
C ASP A 30 -17.34 14.15 -0.57
N ASN A 31 -16.60 14.79 -1.49
CA ASN A 31 -15.49 15.69 -1.21
C ASN A 31 -14.29 15.02 -0.50
N SER A 32 -14.22 13.69 -0.53
CA SER A 32 -13.05 12.95 -0.07
C SER A 32 -12.06 12.70 -1.20
N TRP A 33 -10.85 12.28 -0.85
CA TRP A 33 -9.75 12.01 -1.76
C TRP A 33 -9.32 10.56 -1.67
N THR A 34 -9.14 9.93 -2.82
CA THR A 34 -8.47 8.63 -2.93
C THR A 34 -7.29 8.75 -3.88
N CYS A 35 -6.30 7.87 -3.71
CA CYS A 35 -5.15 7.83 -4.60
C CYS A 35 -4.91 6.41 -5.09
N LEU A 36 -4.57 6.32 -6.37
CA LEU A 36 -4.15 5.13 -7.08
C LEU A 36 -2.66 5.22 -7.35
N VAL A 37 -1.93 4.15 -7.05
CA VAL A 37 -0.50 4.03 -7.30
C VAL A 37 -0.25 2.84 -8.19
N PHE A 38 0.39 3.08 -9.33
CA PHE A 38 0.76 2.03 -10.26
C PHE A 38 2.24 1.68 -10.11
N VAL A 39 2.54 0.41 -9.80
CA VAL A 39 3.91 -0.10 -9.70
C VAL A 39 4.01 -1.45 -10.38
N ASN A 40 4.89 -1.58 -11.37
CA ASN A 40 5.24 -2.85 -12.00
C ASN A 40 3.99 -3.66 -12.44
N GLY A 41 3.03 -3.01 -13.09
CA GLY A 41 1.81 -3.67 -13.57
C GLY A 41 0.72 -3.88 -12.52
N ARG A 42 0.87 -3.36 -11.30
CA ARG A 42 -0.10 -3.50 -10.21
C ARG A 42 -0.60 -2.15 -9.74
N GLU A 43 -1.92 -2.04 -9.63
CA GLU A 43 -2.59 -0.88 -9.05
C GLU A 43 -2.82 -1.07 -7.55
N TYR A 44 -2.52 -0.02 -6.79
CA TYR A 44 -2.74 0.05 -5.35
C TYR A 44 -3.60 1.26 -5.04
N ARG A 45 -4.80 1.02 -4.53
CA ARG A 45 -5.71 2.07 -4.07
C ARG A 45 -5.67 2.19 -2.55
N THR A 46 -5.96 3.39 -2.04
CA THR A 46 -6.33 3.55 -0.63
C THR A 46 -7.68 2.89 -0.34
N ASP A 47 -7.77 2.15 0.78
CA ASP A 47 -9.05 1.54 1.21
C ASP A 47 -10.04 2.56 1.77
N LEU A 48 -9.49 3.64 2.34
CA LEU A 48 -10.24 4.73 2.94
C LEU A 48 -10.12 5.97 2.06
N ALA A 49 -11.13 6.81 2.18
CA ALA A 49 -11.11 8.13 1.60
C ALA A 49 -10.56 9.14 2.62
N TYR A 50 -9.70 10.04 2.17
CA TYR A 50 -8.99 11.00 2.99
C TYR A 50 -9.51 12.41 2.79
N GLU A 51 -9.26 13.29 3.76
CA GLU A 51 -9.67 14.69 3.69
C GLU A 51 -8.82 15.52 2.70
N SER A 52 -7.59 15.08 2.41
CA SER A 52 -6.66 15.78 1.53
C SER A 52 -5.97 14.83 0.57
N ASP A 53 -5.59 15.34 -0.59
CA ASP A 53 -4.94 14.57 -1.64
C ASP A 53 -3.51 14.14 -1.26
N ASP A 54 -2.78 14.98 -0.53
CA ASP A 54 -1.44 14.63 -0.02
C ASP A 54 -1.51 13.41 0.94
N LEU A 55 -2.50 13.38 1.83
CA LEU A 55 -2.72 12.25 2.74
C LEU A 55 -3.08 10.98 1.98
N ALA A 56 -3.97 11.08 0.98
CA ALA A 56 -4.33 9.95 0.14
C ALA A 56 -3.10 9.39 -0.59
N GLN A 57 -2.26 10.26 -1.13
CA GLN A 57 -1.09 9.86 -1.91
C GLN A 57 0.00 9.23 -1.03
N GLU A 58 0.28 9.77 0.15
CA GLU A 58 1.24 9.19 1.11
C GLU A 58 0.77 7.80 1.57
N ASN A 59 -0.51 7.66 1.92
CA ASN A 59 -1.07 6.37 2.35
C ASN A 59 -1.07 5.34 1.22
N ALA A 60 -1.37 5.75 -0.01
CA ALA A 60 -1.27 4.87 -1.16
C ALA A 60 0.18 4.43 -1.41
N ALA A 61 1.15 5.35 -1.32
CA ALA A 61 2.57 5.05 -1.45
C ALA A 61 3.05 4.08 -0.36
N MET A 62 2.62 4.26 0.89
CA MET A 62 2.92 3.37 2.00
C MET A 62 2.42 1.95 1.73
N ARG A 63 1.17 1.80 1.29
CA ARG A 63 0.59 0.50 0.94
C ARG A 63 1.33 -0.16 -0.20
N ALA A 64 1.53 0.57 -1.30
CA ALA A 64 2.30 0.10 -2.43
C ALA A 64 3.70 -0.35 -2.00
N PHE A 65 4.38 0.42 -1.14
CA PHE A 65 5.71 0.08 -0.63
C PHE A 65 5.69 -1.19 0.23
N MET A 66 4.75 -1.32 1.16
CA MET A 66 4.62 -2.48 2.03
C MET A 66 4.35 -3.78 1.26
N VAL A 67 3.54 -3.72 0.21
CA VAL A 67 3.31 -4.89 -0.64
C VAL A 67 4.53 -5.12 -1.54
N CYS A 68 5.04 -4.07 -2.19
CA CYS A 68 6.16 -4.15 -3.13
C CYS A 68 7.44 -4.68 -2.49
N ARG A 69 7.79 -4.25 -1.28
CA ARG A 69 8.99 -4.72 -0.57
C ARG A 69 8.96 -6.22 -0.27
N ASN A 70 7.76 -6.81 -0.14
CA ASN A 70 7.59 -8.24 0.16
C ASN A 70 7.54 -9.11 -1.10
N PHE A 71 7.34 -8.54 -2.29
CA PHE A 71 7.49 -9.31 -3.53
C PHE A 71 8.95 -9.74 -3.70
N SER A 72 9.22 -11.04 -3.58
CA SER A 72 10.52 -11.60 -3.91
C SER A 72 10.74 -11.58 -5.42
N GLN A 73 11.94 -11.19 -5.85
CA GLN A 73 12.41 -11.11 -7.25
C GLN A 73 12.40 -12.45 -8.02
N ASN A 74 11.86 -13.53 -7.45
CA ASN A 74 11.74 -14.81 -8.14
C ASN A 74 10.59 -14.78 -9.15
N GLY A 75 10.80 -14.06 -10.27
CA GLY A 75 10.14 -14.28 -11.55
C GLY A 75 10.59 -15.59 -12.20
N GLY A 76 10.59 -16.70 -11.44
CA GLY A 76 10.81 -18.03 -11.98
C GLY A 76 9.45 -18.64 -12.31
N ILE A 77 9.01 -18.48 -13.55
CA ILE A 77 7.99 -19.28 -14.26
C ILE A 77 6.92 -19.88 -13.33
N ALA A 78 5.75 -19.23 -13.26
CA ALA A 78 4.58 -19.72 -12.54
C ALA A 78 4.10 -21.07 -13.10
N THR A 79 4.75 -22.15 -12.68
CA THR A 79 4.19 -23.50 -12.72
C THR A 79 3.24 -23.62 -11.54
N LEU A 80 2.14 -24.35 -11.73
CA LEU A 80 0.96 -24.46 -10.84
C LEU A 80 1.24 -24.76 -9.35
N ALA A 81 2.49 -24.99 -8.94
CA ALA A 81 2.90 -25.28 -7.58
C ALA A 81 2.93 -24.05 -6.64
N THR A 82 3.05 -22.82 -7.13
CA THR A 82 3.22 -21.63 -6.26
C THR A 82 1.92 -20.98 -5.78
N ALA A 83 0.76 -21.38 -6.32
CA ALA A 83 -0.54 -20.88 -5.85
C ALA A 83 -0.81 -21.20 -4.37
N ILE A 84 -0.18 -22.24 -3.83
CA ILE A 84 -0.32 -22.63 -2.42
C ILE A 84 0.38 -21.63 -1.48
N ALA A 85 1.43 -20.93 -1.91
CA ALA A 85 2.18 -20.03 -1.04
C ALA A 85 1.41 -18.73 -0.72
N VAL A 86 0.68 -18.16 -1.68
CA VAL A 86 -0.14 -16.95 -1.44
C VAL A 86 -1.31 -17.23 -0.50
N VAL A 87 -1.93 -18.41 -0.60
CA VAL A 87 -3.03 -18.80 0.30
C VAL A 87 -2.54 -18.98 1.74
N ARG A 88 -1.25 -19.34 1.94
CA ARG A 88 -0.69 -19.50 3.28
C ARG A 88 -0.36 -18.17 3.97
N ASP A 89 -0.13 -17.09 3.22
CA ASP A 89 0.12 -15.75 3.79
C ASP A 89 -1.19 -15.01 4.15
N LEU A 90 -2.29 -15.28 3.43
CA LEU A 90 -3.62 -14.75 3.76
C LEU A 90 -4.26 -15.37 5.00
N ALA A 91 -3.75 -16.49 5.50
CA ALA A 91 -4.31 -17.20 6.65
C ALA A 91 -3.56 -16.98 7.97
N THR A 92 -2.52 -16.13 8.03
CA THR A 92 -1.69 -15.95 9.24
C THR A 92 -1.39 -14.48 9.57
N THR A 93 -2.36 -13.60 9.36
CA THR A 93 -2.45 -12.38 10.19
C THR A 93 -3.65 -12.53 11.12
N PRO A 94 -3.46 -12.94 12.39
CA PRO A 94 -4.53 -12.79 13.36
C PRO A 94 -4.86 -11.31 13.46
N ALA A 95 -6.13 -10.96 13.30
CA ALA A 95 -6.71 -9.63 13.49
C ALA A 95 -6.58 -9.07 14.93
N ALA A 96 -5.64 -9.60 15.72
CA ALA A 96 -5.47 -9.37 17.15
C ALA A 96 -4.20 -8.56 17.51
N ALA A 97 -3.44 -8.06 16.54
CA ALA A 97 -2.21 -7.29 16.78
C ALA A 97 -2.37 -5.78 16.51
N LEU A 98 -3.55 -5.22 16.82
CA LEU A 98 -3.67 -3.78 17.07
C LEU A 98 -3.31 -3.53 18.54
N PRO A 99 -2.29 -2.71 18.85
CA PRO A 99 -2.04 -2.29 20.22
C PRO A 99 -3.25 -1.49 20.76
N PRO A 100 -3.71 -1.74 22.00
CA PRO A 100 -4.80 -1.00 22.61
C PRO A 100 -4.29 0.36 23.07
N LEU A 101 -4.28 1.36 22.17
CA LEU A 101 -3.93 2.74 22.52
C LEU A 101 -5.05 3.75 22.21
N TRP A 102 -6.24 3.27 21.83
CA TRP A 102 -7.37 4.13 21.48
C TRP A 102 -8.44 4.25 22.57
N SER A 103 -8.38 3.47 23.66
CA SER A 103 -9.34 3.60 24.77
C SER A 103 -8.95 4.62 25.85
N GLU A 104 -7.80 5.29 25.72
CA GLU A 104 -7.31 6.26 26.73
C GLU A 104 -7.34 7.72 26.25
N VAL A 105 -7.74 7.96 24.99
CA VAL A 105 -7.85 9.31 24.39
C VAL A 105 -9.30 9.80 24.27
N MET A 106 -10.30 8.92 24.36
CA MET A 106 -11.73 9.30 24.26
C MET A 106 -12.50 9.00 25.54
N GLY A 107 -11.93 9.38 26.68
CA GLY A 107 -12.68 9.56 27.92
C GLY A 107 -12.95 11.04 28.16
N ALA A 108 -14.16 11.51 27.83
CA ALA A 108 -14.75 12.70 28.44
C ALA A 108 -16.28 12.70 28.20
N ASP A 109 -16.99 12.67 29.33
CA ASP A 109 -18.44 12.80 29.59
C ASP A 109 -19.40 11.67 29.14
#